data_AF-A0A947V646-F1
#
_entry.id   AF-A0A947V646-F1
#
_cell.length_a   1.000
_cell.length_b   1.000
_cell.length_c   1.000
_cell.angle_alpha   90.00
_cell.angle_beta   90.00
_cell.angle_gamma   90.00
#
_symmetry.space_group_name_H-M   'P 1'
#
loop_
_entity.id
_entity.type
_entity.pdbx_description
1 polymer ?
#
loop_
_entity_poly.entity_id
_entity_poly.type
_entity_poly.pdbx_seq_one_letter_code
_entity_poly.pdbx_strand_id
1 'polypeptide(L)'
;MCSWCWGFSPAIETLRDQYRDRLKIALVLGGLRPGETTPMTASGREDILHHWRQVHERTGQPFRFDNALPDGFVYDTEPASRAVVTVGGTDPALIFPLFKTIQNAFYAEGRDVTQAGVLADLAAELGADKDAFLQAFDSDAARARTQAHFRQARQAGVRGFPALILQQDTQLHSVSNGCLPLDTVRAAIDSYLQPAV
;
A
#
# COMPACT_ATOMS: atom_id res chain seq x y z
N MET A 1 5.02 1.52 0.31
CA MET A 1 6.19 1.62 1.22
C MET A 1 5.87 2.41 2.50
N CYS A 2 4.69 2.20 3.11
CA CYS A 2 4.37 2.64 4.48
C CYS A 2 4.48 1.41 5.40
N SER A 3 5.29 1.48 6.46
CA SER A 3 5.56 0.33 7.33
C SER A 3 4.33 -0.06 8.15
N TRP A 4 3.52 0.90 8.61
CA TRP A 4 2.25 0.59 9.27
C TRP A 4 1.22 -0.05 8.32
N CYS A 5 1.25 0.25 7.02
CA CYS A 5 0.44 -0.50 6.04
C CYS A 5 0.92 -1.95 5.89
N TRP A 6 2.23 -2.19 6.05
CA TRP A 6 2.77 -3.56 6.06
C TRP A 6 2.34 -4.29 7.33
N GLY A 7 2.44 -3.63 8.49
CA GLY A 7 1.90 -4.10 9.76
C GLY A 7 0.42 -4.52 9.68
N PHE A 8 -0.36 -3.77 8.91
CA PHE A 8 -1.79 -3.99 8.75
C PHE A 8 -2.16 -5.05 7.68
N SER A 9 -1.18 -5.54 6.90
CA SER A 9 -1.45 -6.47 5.79
C SER A 9 -2.26 -7.71 6.21
N PRO A 10 -1.94 -8.42 7.31
CA PRO A 10 -2.71 -9.60 7.71
C PRO A 10 -4.17 -9.28 8.08
N ALA A 11 -4.38 -8.11 8.72
CA ALA A 11 -5.71 -7.67 9.11
C ALA A 11 -6.57 -7.35 7.88
N ILE A 12 -6.05 -6.58 6.91
CA ILE A 12 -6.83 -6.27 5.70
C ILE A 12 -7.08 -7.51 4.83
N GLU A 13 -6.17 -8.49 4.80
CA GLU A 13 -6.41 -9.76 4.13
C GLU A 13 -7.58 -10.53 4.77
N THR A 14 -7.58 -10.61 6.10
CA THR A 14 -8.66 -11.26 6.85
C THR A 14 -10.00 -10.54 6.61
N LEU A 15 -10.01 -9.21 6.65
CA LEU A 15 -11.21 -8.41 6.39
C LEU A 15 -11.71 -8.59 4.95
N ARG A 16 -10.82 -8.66 3.97
CA ARG A 16 -11.19 -8.91 2.56
C ARG A 16 -11.87 -10.25 2.37
N ASP A 17 -11.38 -11.28 3.04
CA ASP A 17 -11.98 -12.61 2.98
C ASP A 17 -13.35 -12.63 3.68
N GLN A 18 -13.41 -12.16 4.93
CA GLN A 18 -14.62 -12.20 5.76
C GLN A 18 -15.78 -11.36 5.23
N TYR A 19 -15.49 -10.24 4.58
CA TYR A 19 -16.51 -9.30 4.11
C TYR A 19 -16.78 -9.36 2.60
N ARG A 20 -16.17 -10.27 1.85
CA ARG A 20 -16.26 -10.30 0.37
C ARG A 20 -17.69 -10.35 -0.18
N ASP A 21 -18.61 -10.99 0.55
CA ASP A 21 -20.01 -11.14 0.13
C ASP A 21 -20.89 -9.93 0.53
N ARG A 22 -20.36 -9.02 1.34
CA ARG A 22 -21.09 -7.85 1.89
C ARG A 22 -20.50 -6.51 1.45
N LEU A 23 -19.21 -6.47 1.16
CA LEU A 23 -18.46 -5.24 0.87
C LEU A 23 -17.54 -5.40 -0.34
N LYS A 24 -17.47 -4.35 -1.16
CA LYS A 24 -16.41 -4.19 -2.15
C LYS A 24 -15.24 -3.45 -1.50
N ILE A 25 -14.16 -4.18 -1.25
CA ILE A 25 -12.95 -3.59 -0.67
C ILE A 25 -11.97 -3.26 -1.80
N ALA A 26 -11.76 -1.96 -2.03
CA ALA A 26 -10.84 -1.44 -3.04
C ALA A 26 -9.60 -0.81 -2.40
N LEU A 27 -8.48 -0.82 -3.14
CA LEU A 27 -7.22 -0.20 -2.72
C LEU A 27 -7.05 1.17 -3.36
N VAL A 28 -6.89 2.21 -2.54
CA VAL A 28 -6.54 3.56 -2.98
C VAL A 28 -5.11 3.87 -2.55
N LEU A 29 -4.23 4.16 -3.51
CA LEU A 29 -2.85 4.50 -3.23
C LEU A 29 -2.79 5.94 -2.70
N GLY A 30 -2.12 6.14 -1.59
CA GLY A 30 -2.15 7.41 -0.85
C GLY A 30 -1.03 8.40 -1.17
N GLY A 31 0.10 7.92 -1.71
CA GLY A 31 1.27 8.74 -2.01
C GLY A 31 1.96 9.24 -0.74
N LEU A 32 2.73 8.37 -0.08
CA LEU A 32 3.41 8.70 1.19
C LEU A 32 4.52 9.74 0.99
N ARG A 33 5.39 9.51 0.00
CA ARG A 33 6.47 10.40 -0.44
C ARG A 33 6.59 10.27 -1.97
N PRO A 34 5.63 10.81 -2.75
CA PRO A 34 5.62 10.62 -4.19
C PRO A 34 6.56 11.62 -4.88
N GLY A 35 7.44 11.13 -5.75
CA GLY A 35 8.39 11.96 -6.51
C GLY A 35 9.54 12.51 -5.66
N GLU A 36 9.91 11.83 -4.57
CA GLU A 36 11.11 12.18 -3.82
C GLU A 36 12.34 11.99 -4.72
N THR A 37 13.25 12.96 -4.72
CA THR A 37 14.48 12.93 -5.53
C THR A 37 15.73 13.03 -4.68
N THR A 38 15.58 13.41 -3.42
CA THR A 38 16.70 13.61 -2.50
C THR A 38 17.01 12.31 -1.79
N PRO A 39 18.29 11.89 -1.74
CA PRO A 39 18.71 10.80 -0.87
C PRO A 39 18.33 11.08 0.58
N MET A 40 17.90 10.03 1.27
CA MET A 40 17.56 10.11 2.68
C MET A 40 18.79 10.44 3.54
N THR A 41 18.61 11.28 4.56
CA THR A 41 19.66 11.59 5.54
C THR A 41 19.84 10.45 6.54
N ALA A 42 20.99 10.38 7.23
CA ALA A 42 21.23 9.38 8.28
C ALA A 42 20.17 9.42 9.39
N SER A 43 19.79 10.61 9.86
CA SER A 43 18.71 10.77 10.86
C SER A 43 17.35 10.34 10.31
N GLY A 44 17.01 10.70 9.07
CA GLY A 44 15.77 10.24 8.44
C GLY A 44 15.70 8.71 8.27
N ARG A 45 16.85 8.08 8.03
CA ARG A 45 17.01 6.62 8.02
C ARG A 45 16.72 6.01 9.38
N GLU A 46 17.31 6.55 10.43
CA GLU A 46 17.11 6.07 11.80
C GLU A 46 15.64 6.14 12.22
N ASP A 47 14.95 7.24 11.89
CA ASP A 47 13.52 7.43 12.15
C ASP A 47 12.67 6.38 11.43
N ILE A 48 12.95 6.09 10.16
CA ILE A 48 12.21 5.07 9.41
C ILE A 48 12.47 3.68 9.99
N LEU A 49 13.71 3.34 10.31
CA LEU A 49 14.05 2.06 10.93
C LEU A 49 13.46 1.91 12.34
N HIS A 50 13.31 3.02 13.08
CA HIS A 50 12.60 3.01 14.36
C HIS A 50 11.13 2.60 14.16
N HIS A 51 10.43 3.18 13.18
CA HIS A 51 9.07 2.76 12.84
C HIS A 51 9.00 1.29 12.41
N TRP A 52 9.98 0.77 11.67
CA TRP A 52 10.01 -0.64 11.26
C TRP A 52 10.11 -1.57 12.48
N ARG A 53 10.96 -1.24 13.46
CA ARG A 53 11.05 -2.00 14.74
C ARG A 53 9.73 -1.98 15.49
N GLN A 54 9.10 -0.83 15.64
CA GLN A 54 7.79 -0.72 16.30
C GLN A 54 6.70 -1.53 15.60
N VAL A 55 6.70 -1.56 14.26
CA VAL A 55 5.75 -2.37 13.49
C VAL A 55 6.01 -3.85 13.72
N HIS A 56 7.28 -4.28 13.66
CA HIS A 56 7.66 -5.67 13.92
C HIS A 56 7.22 -6.13 15.31
N GLU A 57 7.55 -5.36 16.35
CA GLU A 57 7.18 -5.64 17.74
C GLU A 57 5.66 -5.75 17.94
N ARG A 58 4.89 -4.88 17.29
CA ARG A 58 3.42 -4.83 17.47
C ARG A 58 2.64 -5.81 16.62
N THR A 59 3.17 -6.23 15.47
CA THR A 59 2.40 -6.98 14.46
C THR A 59 3.01 -8.32 14.08
N GLY A 60 4.26 -8.57 14.44
CA GLY A 60 5.02 -9.75 14.03
C GLY A 60 5.44 -9.74 12.55
N GLN A 61 5.08 -8.71 11.77
CA GLN A 61 5.42 -8.64 10.36
C GLN A 61 6.94 -8.64 10.15
N PRO A 62 7.45 -9.39 9.17
CA PRO A 62 8.89 -9.55 9.00
C PRO A 62 9.52 -8.28 8.40
N PHE A 63 10.73 -7.99 8.86
CA PHE A 63 11.61 -6.97 8.33
C PHE A 63 13.03 -7.51 8.25
N ARG A 64 13.70 -7.26 7.12
CA ARG A 64 15.14 -7.40 6.99
C ARG A 64 15.78 -6.08 7.41
N PHE A 65 16.49 -6.10 8.54
CA PHE A 65 17.23 -4.93 9.04
C PHE A 65 18.67 -4.87 8.51
N ASP A 66 19.25 -6.01 8.13
CA ASP A 66 20.56 -6.09 7.53
C ASP A 66 20.60 -5.32 6.20
N ASN A 67 21.53 -4.36 6.12
CA ASN A 67 21.68 -3.41 5.00
C ASN A 67 20.39 -2.69 4.57
N ALA A 68 19.42 -2.54 5.49
CA ALA A 68 18.16 -1.86 5.19
C ALA A 68 18.39 -0.39 4.87
N LEU A 69 17.77 0.09 3.79
CA LEU A 69 17.83 1.48 3.34
C LEU A 69 19.29 1.97 3.23
N PRO A 70 20.08 1.46 2.26
CA PRO A 70 21.50 1.75 2.16
C PRO A 70 21.77 3.24 1.90
N ASP A 71 23.01 3.67 2.12
CA ASP A 71 23.43 5.06 1.87
C ASP A 71 23.12 5.47 0.42
N GLY A 72 22.58 6.67 0.25
CA GLY A 72 22.14 7.17 -1.06
C GLY A 72 20.73 6.76 -1.47
N PHE A 73 20.03 5.92 -0.69
CA PHE A 73 18.67 5.50 -1.03
C PHE A 73 17.69 6.68 -1.08
N VAL A 74 17.00 6.81 -2.22
CA VAL A 74 15.93 7.78 -2.44
C VAL A 74 14.60 7.11 -2.15
N TYR A 75 13.88 7.59 -1.14
CA TYR A 75 12.62 6.97 -0.69
C TYR A 75 11.42 7.46 -1.54
N ASP A 76 11.48 7.27 -2.85
CA ASP A 76 10.36 7.60 -3.75
C ASP A 76 9.32 6.47 -3.73
N THR A 77 8.11 6.82 -3.30
CA THR A 77 6.99 5.87 -3.21
C THR A 77 6.05 5.90 -4.42
N GLU A 78 6.26 6.80 -5.37
CA GLU A 78 5.44 6.89 -6.58
C GLU A 78 5.58 5.64 -7.48
N PRO A 79 6.78 5.12 -7.79
CA PRO A 79 6.94 3.98 -8.68
C PRO A 79 6.18 2.74 -8.18
N ALA A 80 6.33 2.40 -6.90
CA ALA A 80 5.61 1.30 -6.28
C ALA A 80 4.08 1.49 -6.31
N SER A 81 3.60 2.74 -6.16
CA SER A 81 2.17 3.05 -6.28
C SER A 81 1.69 2.88 -7.72
N ARG A 82 2.48 3.35 -8.69
CA ARG A 82 2.18 3.25 -10.12
C ARG A 82 2.20 1.81 -10.62
N ALA A 83 3.05 0.94 -10.09
CA ALA A 83 3.03 -0.48 -10.42
C ALA A 83 1.67 -1.13 -10.12
N VAL A 84 1.12 -0.85 -8.94
CA VAL A 84 -0.19 -1.37 -8.52
C VAL A 84 -1.33 -0.80 -9.37
N VAL A 85 -1.27 0.49 -9.71
CA VAL A 85 -2.24 1.14 -10.62
C VAL A 85 -2.14 0.57 -12.03
N THR A 86 -0.92 0.28 -12.49
CA THR A 86 -0.64 -0.26 -13.83
C THR A 86 -1.27 -1.65 -13.97
N VAL A 87 -0.97 -2.55 -13.03
CA VAL A 87 -1.56 -3.91 -13.08
C VAL A 87 -3.07 -3.87 -12.91
N GLY A 88 -3.61 -2.98 -12.08
CA GLY A 88 -5.06 -2.83 -11.94
C GLY A 88 -5.77 -2.34 -13.20
N GLY A 89 -5.05 -1.71 -14.13
CA GLY A 89 -5.56 -1.31 -15.44
C GLY A 89 -5.65 -2.46 -16.45
N THR A 90 -4.94 -3.56 -16.22
CA THR A 90 -4.90 -4.73 -17.11
C THR A 90 -5.60 -5.94 -16.49
N ASP A 91 -5.31 -6.23 -15.24
CA ASP A 91 -5.93 -7.28 -14.45
C ASP A 91 -6.20 -6.82 -13.00
N PRO A 92 -7.44 -6.39 -12.71
CA PRO A 92 -7.84 -5.97 -11.36
C PRO A 92 -7.65 -7.04 -10.27
N ALA A 93 -7.63 -8.33 -10.62
CA ALA A 93 -7.42 -9.40 -9.65
C ALA A 93 -6.01 -9.36 -9.03
N LEU A 94 -5.04 -8.78 -9.74
CA LEU A 94 -3.64 -8.68 -9.31
C LEU A 94 -3.34 -7.47 -8.41
N ILE A 95 -4.29 -6.55 -8.18
CA ILE A 95 -4.06 -5.32 -7.40
C ILE A 95 -3.55 -5.64 -5.98
N PHE A 96 -4.27 -6.45 -5.22
CA PHE A 96 -3.87 -6.81 -3.87
C PHE A 96 -2.68 -7.79 -3.83
N PRO A 97 -2.63 -8.85 -4.67
CA PRO A 97 -1.44 -9.68 -4.79
C PRO A 97 -0.17 -8.87 -5.03
N LEU A 98 -0.14 -8.00 -6.04
CA LEU A 98 1.04 -7.20 -6.35
C LEU A 98 1.37 -6.21 -5.23
N PHE A 99 0.37 -5.56 -4.63
CA PHE A 99 0.61 -4.67 -3.49
C PHE A 99 1.32 -5.39 -2.33
N LYS A 100 0.86 -6.61 -1.98
CA LYS A 100 1.49 -7.43 -0.95
C LYS A 100 2.89 -7.90 -1.36
N THR A 101 3.07 -8.37 -2.59
CA THR A 101 4.37 -8.81 -3.11
C THR A 101 5.39 -7.68 -3.08
N ILE A 102 5.01 -6.45 -3.46
CA ILE A 102 5.86 -5.26 -3.35
C ILE A 102 6.22 -4.96 -1.89
N GLN A 103 5.27 -5.06 -0.96
CA GLN A 103 5.56 -4.87 0.46
C GLN A 103 6.55 -5.92 0.99
N ASN A 104 6.35 -7.19 0.67
CA ASN A 104 7.24 -8.27 1.07
C ASN A 104 8.65 -8.09 0.50
N ALA A 105 8.75 -7.81 -0.80
CA ALA A 105 10.00 -7.54 -1.49
C ALA A 105 10.79 -6.41 -0.84
N PHE A 106 10.12 -5.32 -0.46
CA PHE A 106 10.78 -4.18 0.17
C PHE A 106 11.17 -4.45 1.62
N TYR A 107 10.23 -4.93 2.45
CA TYR A 107 10.44 -5.03 3.89
C TYR A 107 11.15 -6.32 4.31
N ALA A 108 10.78 -7.47 3.77
CA ALA A 108 11.28 -8.77 4.19
C ALA A 108 12.50 -9.23 3.37
N GLU A 109 12.58 -8.84 2.09
CA GLU A 109 13.66 -9.29 1.19
C GLU A 109 14.75 -8.23 1.01
N GLY A 110 14.42 -6.94 1.17
CA GLY A 110 15.34 -5.81 0.98
C GLY A 110 15.57 -5.43 -0.49
N ARG A 111 14.61 -5.73 -1.38
CA ARG A 111 14.64 -5.34 -2.80
C ARG A 111 14.30 -3.86 -2.96
N ASP A 112 14.97 -3.19 -3.90
CA ASP A 112 14.67 -1.80 -4.25
C ASP A 112 13.43 -1.71 -5.16
N VAL A 113 12.27 -1.56 -4.54
CA VAL A 113 10.97 -1.40 -5.24
C VAL A 113 10.73 0.02 -5.77
N THR A 114 11.74 0.89 -5.77
CA THR A 114 11.69 2.17 -6.51
C THR A 114 12.05 1.96 -7.99
N GLN A 115 12.71 0.85 -8.32
CA GLN A 115 13.16 0.53 -9.67
C GLN A 115 12.05 -0.14 -10.49
N ALA A 116 11.80 0.37 -11.70
CA ALA A 116 10.80 -0.17 -12.62
C ALA A 116 11.05 -1.65 -12.97
N GLY A 117 12.32 -2.04 -13.14
CA GLY A 117 12.69 -3.43 -13.44
C GLY A 117 12.29 -4.40 -12.33
N VAL A 118 12.56 -4.04 -11.06
CA VAL A 118 12.15 -4.84 -9.89
C VAL A 118 10.64 -4.97 -9.81
N LEU A 119 9.91 -3.88 -10.06
CA LEU A 119 8.44 -3.89 -10.06
C LEU A 119 7.86 -4.76 -11.18
N ALA A 120 8.48 -4.76 -12.36
CA ALA A 120 8.09 -5.59 -13.48
C ALA A 120 8.36 -7.09 -13.22
N ASP A 121 9.48 -7.42 -12.59
CA ASP A 121 9.77 -8.80 -12.14
C ASP A 121 8.71 -9.29 -11.14
N LEU A 122 8.37 -8.47 -10.14
CA LEU A 122 7.33 -8.79 -9.15
C LEU A 122 5.94 -8.97 -9.79
N ALA A 123 5.61 -8.21 -10.83
CA ALA A 123 4.37 -8.39 -11.57
C ALA A 123 4.39 -9.67 -12.41
N ALA A 124 5.53 -10.01 -13.03
CA ALA A 124 5.71 -11.22 -13.81
C ALA A 124 5.65 -12.50 -12.96
N GLU A 125 6.15 -12.46 -11.72
CA GLU A 125 5.98 -13.54 -10.72
C GLU A 125 4.50 -13.87 -10.47
N LEU A 126 3.59 -12.92 -10.74
CA LEU A 126 2.14 -13.07 -10.59
C LEU A 126 1.41 -13.33 -11.92
N GLY A 127 2.15 -13.57 -13.01
CA GLY A 127 1.60 -13.91 -14.32
C GLY A 127 1.33 -12.73 -15.25
N ALA A 128 1.76 -11.50 -14.90
CA ALA A 128 1.70 -10.38 -15.83
C ALA A 128 2.77 -10.51 -16.92
N ASP A 129 2.46 -10.05 -18.14
CA ASP A 129 3.48 -9.92 -19.18
C ASP A 129 4.42 -8.75 -18.84
N LYS A 130 5.72 -9.04 -18.74
CA LYS A 130 6.73 -8.10 -18.25
C LYS A 130 6.89 -6.90 -19.18
N ASP A 131 6.91 -7.10 -20.49
CA ASP A 131 7.14 -6.04 -21.48
C ASP A 131 5.90 -5.15 -21.61
N ALA A 132 4.71 -5.76 -21.66
CA ALA A 132 3.44 -5.04 -21.64
C ALA A 132 3.27 -4.24 -20.33
N PHE A 133 3.69 -4.80 -19.19
CA PHE A 133 3.69 -4.09 -17.92
C PHE A 133 4.61 -2.87 -17.97
N LEU A 134 5.85 -3.00 -18.43
CA LEU A 134 6.80 -1.89 -18.53
C LEU A 134 6.29 -0.79 -19.47
N GLN A 135 5.73 -1.16 -20.62
CA GLN A 135 5.14 -0.21 -21.55
C GLN A 135 3.95 0.54 -20.92
N ALA A 136 3.06 -0.17 -20.23
CA ALA A 136 1.93 0.44 -19.55
C ALA A 136 2.37 1.31 -18.36
N PHE A 137 3.37 0.87 -17.61
CA PHE A 137 3.94 1.55 -16.45
C PHE A 137 4.57 2.90 -16.83
N ASP A 138 5.24 2.96 -17.97
CA ASP A 138 5.88 4.18 -18.49
C ASP A 138 4.90 5.13 -19.19
N SER A 139 3.62 4.78 -19.30
CA SER A 139 2.62 5.63 -19.94
C SER A 139 2.19 6.81 -19.08
N ASP A 140 1.85 7.93 -19.72
CA ASP A 140 1.24 9.09 -19.06
C ASP A 140 -0.13 8.76 -18.47
N ALA A 141 -0.84 7.79 -19.05
CA ALA A 141 -2.09 7.28 -18.51
C ALA A 141 -1.89 6.61 -17.14
N ALA A 142 -0.82 5.82 -16.96
CA ALA A 142 -0.49 5.24 -15.66
C ALA A 142 -0.11 6.34 -14.65
N ARG A 143 0.75 7.29 -15.03
CA ARG A 143 1.09 8.46 -14.17
C ARG A 143 -0.14 9.24 -13.75
N ALA A 144 -1.02 9.58 -14.68
CA ALA A 144 -2.24 10.35 -14.42
C ALA A 144 -3.20 9.61 -13.48
N ARG A 145 -3.37 8.28 -13.67
CA ARG A 145 -4.17 7.44 -12.78
C ARG A 145 -3.57 7.38 -11.37
N THR A 146 -2.26 7.20 -11.23
CA THR A 146 -1.58 7.22 -9.92
C THR A 146 -1.83 8.54 -9.19
N GLN A 147 -1.70 9.67 -9.88
CA GLN A 147 -2.00 10.98 -9.31
C GLN A 147 -3.48 11.15 -8.93
N ALA A 148 -4.40 10.51 -9.65
CA ALA A 148 -5.82 10.50 -9.30
C ALA A 148 -6.08 9.75 -7.99
N HIS A 149 -5.43 8.60 -7.75
CA HIS A 149 -5.53 7.89 -6.46
C HIS A 149 -5.04 8.79 -5.30
N PHE A 150 -3.91 9.47 -5.47
CA PHE A 150 -3.39 10.39 -4.45
C PHE A 150 -4.36 11.54 -4.15
N ARG A 151 -4.99 12.12 -5.19
CA ARG A 151 -6.03 13.15 -5.02
C ARG A 151 -7.25 12.60 -4.31
N GLN A 152 -7.73 11.42 -4.70
CA GLN A 152 -8.89 10.77 -4.09
C GLN A 152 -8.66 10.53 -2.59
N ALA A 153 -7.51 10.00 -2.20
CA ALA A 153 -7.17 9.80 -0.78
C ALA A 153 -7.20 11.13 0.00
N ARG A 154 -6.62 12.20 -0.55
CA ARG A 154 -6.62 13.52 0.09
C ARG A 154 -8.02 14.14 0.20
N GLN A 155 -8.84 14.00 -0.83
CA GLN A 155 -10.23 14.48 -0.89
C GLN A 155 -11.12 13.73 0.09
N ALA A 156 -10.86 12.44 0.33
CA ALA A 156 -11.54 11.64 1.34
C ALA A 156 -11.07 11.95 2.78
N GLY A 157 -10.26 13.00 2.98
CA GLY A 157 -9.80 13.45 4.30
C GLY A 157 -8.65 12.64 4.89
N VAL A 158 -8.05 11.71 4.15
CA VAL A 158 -6.92 10.90 4.65
C VAL A 158 -5.69 11.78 4.86
N ARG A 159 -5.07 11.65 6.04
CA ARG A 159 -3.84 12.34 6.46
C ARG A 159 -2.77 11.40 7.01
N GLY A 160 -3.12 10.14 7.27
CA GLY A 160 -2.24 9.10 7.77
C GLY A 160 -2.57 7.77 7.12
N PHE A 161 -1.62 6.82 7.15
CA PHE A 161 -1.77 5.51 6.55
C PHE A 161 -1.40 4.40 7.55
N PRO A 162 -2.04 3.21 7.48
CA PRO A 162 -3.20 2.90 6.64
C PRO A 162 -4.46 3.63 7.11
N ALA A 163 -5.45 3.78 6.23
CA ALA A 163 -6.76 4.29 6.59
C ALA A 163 -7.83 3.42 5.92
N LEU A 164 -8.91 3.15 6.62
CA LEU A 164 -10.11 2.51 6.07
C LEU A 164 -11.26 3.50 6.11
N ILE A 165 -11.88 3.66 4.94
CA ILE A 165 -13.05 4.50 4.75
C ILE A 165 -14.14 3.60 4.20
N LEU A 166 -15.30 3.63 4.84
CA LEU A 166 -16.52 3.03 4.33
C LEU A 166 -17.27 4.07 3.52
N GLN A 167 -17.64 3.72 2.29
CA GLN A 167 -18.53 4.52 1.47
C GLN A 167 -19.94 3.92 1.50
N GLN A 168 -20.91 4.72 1.94
CA GLN A 168 -22.34 4.42 1.85
C GLN A 168 -22.98 5.50 0.97
N ASP A 169 -23.39 5.12 -0.24
CA ASP A 169 -23.82 6.04 -1.29
C ASP A 169 -22.77 7.14 -1.55
N THR A 170 -23.09 8.39 -1.21
CA THR A 170 -22.19 9.55 -1.34
C THR A 170 -21.48 9.90 -0.04
N GLN A 171 -21.81 9.24 1.07
CA GLN A 171 -21.22 9.51 2.38
C GLN A 171 -19.97 8.66 2.60
N LEU A 172 -18.93 9.30 3.17
CA LEU A 172 -17.68 8.67 3.54
C LEU A 172 -17.56 8.65 5.06
N HIS A 173 -17.38 7.46 5.63
CA HIS A 173 -17.22 7.23 7.06
C HIS A 173 -15.82 6.70 7.34
N SER A 174 -15.09 7.36 8.25
CA SER A 174 -13.79 6.87 8.69
C SER A 174 -13.96 5.67 9.61
N VAL A 175 -13.54 4.49 9.16
CA VAL A 175 -13.56 3.24 9.94
C VAL A 175 -12.28 3.14 10.80
N SER A 176 -11.13 3.45 10.23
CA SER A 176 -9.87 3.47 10.97
C SER A 176 -8.87 4.46 10.39
N ASN A 177 -8.04 5.02 11.26
CA ASN A 177 -6.87 5.81 10.91
C ASN A 177 -5.67 5.23 11.67
N GLY A 178 -4.83 4.50 10.95
CA GLY A 178 -3.68 3.76 11.47
C GLY A 178 -3.88 2.25 11.53
N CYS A 179 -2.81 1.56 11.91
CA CYS A 179 -2.78 0.11 12.08
C CYS A 179 -3.39 -0.28 13.44
N LEU A 180 -4.71 -0.47 13.45
CA LEU A 180 -5.47 -0.93 14.62
C LEU A 180 -5.61 -2.46 14.63
N PRO A 181 -5.85 -3.08 15.81
CA PRO A 181 -6.13 -4.51 15.91
C PRO A 181 -7.34 -4.93 15.05
N LEU A 182 -7.29 -6.14 14.51
CA LEU A 182 -8.32 -6.69 13.62
C LEU A 182 -9.73 -6.58 14.21
N ASP A 183 -9.91 -6.99 15.47
CA ASP A 183 -11.23 -6.99 16.10
C ASP A 183 -11.78 -5.58 16.32
N THR A 184 -10.91 -4.59 16.56
CA THR A 184 -11.31 -3.17 16.63
C THR A 184 -11.84 -2.69 15.29
N VAL A 185 -11.15 -3.01 14.19
CA VAL A 185 -11.59 -2.64 12.85
C VAL A 185 -12.87 -3.40 12.46
N ARG A 186 -12.96 -4.69 12.79
CA ARG A 186 -14.15 -5.52 12.54
C ARG A 186 -15.39 -4.93 13.22
N ALA A 187 -15.29 -4.62 14.51
CA ALA A 187 -16.38 -4.01 15.26
C ALA A 187 -16.83 -2.67 14.67
N ALA A 188 -15.89 -1.85 14.18
CA ALA A 188 -16.19 -0.59 13.52
C ALA A 188 -16.87 -0.80 12.17
N ILE A 189 -16.49 -1.80 11.37
CA ILE A 189 -17.18 -2.13 10.12
C ILE A 189 -18.60 -2.61 10.42
N ASP A 190 -18.75 -3.53 11.38
CA ASP A 190 -20.04 -4.14 11.70
C ASP A 190 -21.06 -3.11 12.20
N SER A 191 -20.64 -2.07 12.94
CA SER A 191 -21.54 -1.01 13.41
C SER A 191 -22.19 -0.22 12.27
N TYR A 192 -21.53 -0.10 11.11
CA TYR A 192 -22.10 0.53 9.91
C TYR A 192 -22.94 -0.43 9.07
N LEU A 193 -22.78 -1.74 9.25
CA LEU A 193 -23.52 -2.75 8.49
C LEU A 193 -24.77 -3.25 9.20
N GLN A 194 -24.98 -2.90 10.47
CA GLN A 194 -26.23 -3.15 11.15
C GLN A 194 -27.34 -2.29 10.51
N PRO A 195 -28.53 -2.85 10.27
CA PRO A 195 -29.66 -2.05 9.80
C PRO A 195 -29.97 -0.96 10.81
N ALA A 196 -30.27 0.26 10.32
CA ALA A 196 -30.77 1.32 11.17
C ALA A 196 -32.02 0.83 11.90
N VAL A 197 -31.99 0.89 13.24
CA VAL A 197 -33.13 0.55 14.12
C VAL A 197 -34.26 1.55 13.88
#